data_AF-A0A495BGP6-F1
#
_entry.id   AF-A0A495BGP6-F1
#
_cell.length_a   1.000
_cell.length_b   1.000
_cell.length_c   1.000
_cell.angle_alpha   90.00
_cell.angle_beta   90.00
_cell.angle_gamma   90.00
#
_symmetry.space_group_name_H-M   'P 1'
#
loop_
_entity.id
_entity.type
_entity.pdbx_description
1 polymer ?
#
loop_
_entity_poly.entity_id
_entity_poly.type
_entity_poly.pdbx_seq_one_letter_code
_entity_poly.pdbx_strand_id
1 'polypeptide(L)'
;MANWLTRTGCVLMLSAAVAGCVNTTATGAVGASRKQLMLLSPQEVEQASAQSYVQEVGKARSAGKLNTDAALTARVRAVSQRLIAQVPVFRADARSWKWEVNVTQSDDLNAYAMAGGKIMVYSGIVNRLKLSDDEMAAIIGHEISHALREHSRETMSQAYAQQMGLGIVGQLAGLSQGSMELAAIATDVALTKPNSRTMESEADIIGLELMARAGYNPNASVTLWQKMMQAGAGTGPSFLSTHPSGPARIEELQRQIPRVLPLYNAARKAR
;
A
#
# COMPACT_ATOMS: atom_id res chain seq x y z
N MET A 1 5.46 26.64 62.84
CA MET A 1 6.44 26.29 61.79
C MET A 1 5.76 25.36 60.81
N ALA A 2 5.24 25.89 59.70
CA ALA A 2 4.46 25.16 58.71
C ALA A 2 5.33 24.84 57.49
N ASN A 3 5.56 23.55 57.23
CA ASN A 3 6.30 23.08 56.06
C ASN A 3 5.39 23.08 54.83
N TRP A 4 5.67 23.97 53.88
CA TRP A 4 5.11 23.96 52.55
C TRP A 4 5.84 22.94 51.68
N LEU A 5 5.22 21.77 51.48
CA LEU A 5 5.63 20.82 50.43
C LEU A 5 5.02 21.27 49.10
N THR A 6 5.81 21.97 48.29
CA THR A 6 5.53 22.25 46.89
C THR A 6 5.58 20.94 46.10
N ARG A 7 4.40 20.40 45.76
CA ARG A 7 4.26 19.36 44.74
C ARG A 7 4.63 19.96 43.38
N THR A 8 5.86 19.75 42.94
CA THR A 8 6.28 20.00 41.56
C THR A 8 5.62 18.94 40.68
N GLY A 9 4.56 19.31 39.97
CA GLY A 9 3.95 18.46 38.97
C GLY A 9 4.91 18.28 37.79
N CYS A 10 5.39 17.05 37.57
CA CYS A 10 6.01 16.66 36.31
C CYS A 10 4.95 16.74 35.20
N VAL A 11 4.92 17.86 34.48
CA VAL A 11 4.29 17.92 33.16
C VAL A 11 5.19 17.12 32.21
N LEU A 12 4.84 15.84 32.02
CA LEU A 12 5.30 15.07 30.87
C LEU A 12 4.74 15.76 29.62
N MET A 13 5.53 16.66 29.02
CA MET A 13 5.26 17.11 27.66
C MET A 13 5.43 15.92 26.74
N LEU A 14 4.32 15.27 26.38
CA LEU A 14 4.26 14.42 25.21
C LEU A 14 4.76 15.25 24.03
N SER A 15 5.91 14.87 23.49
CA SER A 15 6.45 15.49 22.30
C SER A 15 5.50 15.16 21.14
N ALA A 16 4.56 16.05 20.85
CA ALA A 16 3.82 16.02 19.60
C ALA A 16 4.87 16.16 18.50
N ALA A 17 5.15 15.06 17.78
CA ALA A 17 6.03 15.09 16.63
C ALA A 17 5.38 16.02 15.59
N VAL A 18 5.87 17.26 15.55
CA VAL A 18 5.44 18.25 14.57
C VAL A 18 5.71 17.69 13.19
N ALA A 19 4.63 17.51 12.44
CA ALA A 19 4.55 17.48 10.99
C ALA A 19 5.85 17.86 10.28
N GLY A 20 6.53 16.85 9.73
CA GLY A 20 7.79 17.00 9.03
C GLY A 20 7.83 16.14 7.78
N CYS A 21 8.53 16.62 6.75
CA CYS A 21 8.81 15.79 5.58
C CYS A 21 9.68 14.59 6.00
N VAL A 22 9.10 13.39 5.98
CA VAL A 22 9.78 12.14 6.41
C VAL A 22 10.00 11.19 5.24
N ASN A 23 10.97 10.28 5.38
CA ASN A 23 11.06 9.11 4.51
C ASN A 23 10.56 7.90 5.31
N THR A 24 9.52 7.23 4.81
CA THR A 24 8.81 6.15 5.52
C THR A 24 9.45 4.78 5.36
N THR A 25 10.39 4.64 4.41
CA THR A 25 11.11 3.37 4.21
C THR A 25 12.59 3.60 3.98
N ALA A 26 13.38 2.55 4.19
CA ALA A 26 14.76 2.49 3.71
C ALA A 26 14.81 2.63 2.17
N THR A 27 15.96 3.04 1.65
CA THR A 27 16.12 3.31 0.20
C THR A 27 16.07 2.07 -0.68
N GLY A 28 16.41 0.90 -0.13
CA GLY A 28 16.59 -0.33 -0.89
C GLY A 28 17.72 -0.24 -1.92
N ALA A 29 17.79 -1.23 -2.81
CA ALA A 29 18.68 -1.25 -3.97
C ALA A 29 18.18 -0.35 -5.12
N VAL A 30 16.87 -0.07 -5.17
CA VAL A 30 16.27 0.79 -6.21
C VAL A 30 16.37 2.28 -5.91
N GLY A 31 16.73 2.67 -4.68
CA GLY A 31 17.07 4.06 -4.33
C GLY A 31 15.87 4.98 -4.12
N ALA A 32 14.71 4.45 -3.71
CA ALA A 32 13.56 5.29 -3.38
C ALA A 32 13.88 6.13 -2.12
N SER A 33 14.02 7.45 -2.23
CA SER A 33 14.48 8.28 -1.10
C SER A 33 13.71 9.60 -0.93
N ARG A 34 12.57 9.75 -1.64
CA ARG A 34 11.76 10.96 -1.58
C ARG A 34 11.22 11.17 -0.16
N LYS A 35 11.23 12.42 0.29
CA LYS A 35 10.55 12.82 1.52
C LYS A 35 9.08 13.14 1.23
N GLN A 36 8.21 12.80 2.17
CA GLN A 36 6.77 12.85 2.05
C GLN A 36 6.17 13.78 3.11
N LEU A 37 5.15 14.55 2.75
CA LEU A 37 4.42 15.38 3.71
C LEU A 37 3.48 14.50 4.54
N MET A 38 3.61 14.60 5.86
CA MET A 38 3.02 13.67 6.79
C MET A 38 2.46 14.42 8.00
N LEU A 39 1.15 14.66 8.00
CA LEU A 39 0.41 15.40 9.02
C LEU A 39 -0.40 14.50 9.96
N LEU A 40 -0.88 13.35 9.46
CA LEU A 40 -1.63 12.37 10.27
C LEU A 40 -0.67 11.38 10.95
N SER A 41 -1.04 10.79 12.09
CA SER A 41 -0.20 9.75 12.70
C SER A 41 -0.28 8.42 11.92
N PRO A 42 0.80 7.62 11.88
CA PRO A 42 0.74 6.27 11.32
C PRO A 42 -0.31 5.39 12.02
N GLN A 43 -0.43 5.49 13.34
CA GLN A 43 -1.34 4.67 14.14
C GLN A 43 -2.82 4.93 13.80
N GLU A 44 -3.22 6.20 13.62
CA GLU A 44 -4.58 6.55 13.21
C GLU A 44 -4.91 5.97 11.83
N VAL A 45 -3.98 6.05 10.88
CA VAL A 45 -4.17 5.53 9.52
C VAL A 45 -4.19 4.01 9.49
N GLU A 46 -3.36 3.34 10.30
CA GLU A 46 -3.39 1.88 10.44
C GLU A 46 -4.72 1.40 11.07
N GLN A 47 -5.22 2.10 12.08
CA GLN A 47 -6.52 1.79 12.70
C GLN A 47 -7.68 2.00 11.72
N ALA A 48 -7.68 3.12 10.99
CA ALA A 48 -8.68 3.40 9.96
C ALA A 48 -8.63 2.34 8.85
N SER A 49 -7.44 2.00 8.36
CA SER A 49 -7.22 0.94 7.37
C SER A 49 -7.76 -0.42 7.84
N ALA A 50 -7.52 -0.77 9.10
CA ALA A 50 -8.05 -2.02 9.68
C ALA A 50 -9.58 -2.01 9.74
N GLN A 51 -10.20 -0.90 10.14
CA GLN A 51 -11.65 -0.77 10.20
C GLN A 51 -12.29 -0.86 8.80
N SER A 52 -11.73 -0.15 7.82
CA SER A 52 -12.12 -0.21 6.42
C SER A 52 -12.06 -1.62 5.87
N TYR A 53 -10.95 -2.30 6.11
CA TYR A 53 -10.75 -3.65 5.60
C TYR A 53 -11.75 -4.65 6.20
N VAL A 54 -12.07 -4.55 7.49
CA VAL A 54 -13.11 -5.38 8.13
C VAL A 54 -14.47 -5.17 7.44
N GLN A 55 -14.80 -3.94 7.07
CA GLN A 55 -16.04 -3.66 6.33
C GLN A 55 -16.02 -4.29 4.93
N GLU A 56 -14.93 -4.16 4.18
CA GLU A 56 -14.81 -4.75 2.83
C GLU A 56 -14.82 -6.28 2.84
N VAL A 57 -14.12 -6.90 3.80
CA VAL A 57 -14.18 -8.36 4.05
C VAL A 57 -15.60 -8.77 4.44
N GLY A 58 -16.27 -8.00 5.29
CA GLY A 58 -17.66 -8.22 5.69
C GLY A 58 -18.63 -8.19 4.51
N LYS A 59 -18.52 -7.18 3.64
CA LYS A 59 -19.30 -7.05 2.39
C LYS A 59 -19.07 -8.23 1.44
N ALA A 60 -17.81 -8.58 1.20
CA ALA A 60 -17.48 -9.72 0.34
C ALA A 60 -18.02 -11.04 0.93
N ARG A 61 -17.94 -11.21 2.26
CA ARG A 61 -18.44 -12.40 2.95
C ARG A 61 -19.96 -12.50 2.90
N SER A 62 -20.68 -11.42 3.20
CA SER A 62 -22.15 -11.41 3.17
C SER A 62 -22.70 -11.61 1.75
N ALA A 63 -21.96 -11.17 0.73
CA ALA A 63 -22.27 -11.44 -0.67
C ALA A 63 -21.89 -12.85 -1.15
N GLY A 64 -21.30 -13.69 -0.28
CA GLY A 64 -20.83 -15.03 -0.66
C GLY A 64 -19.69 -15.00 -1.69
N LYS A 65 -18.87 -13.94 -1.70
CA LYS A 65 -17.78 -13.69 -2.66
C LYS A 65 -16.38 -13.78 -2.05
N LEU A 66 -16.25 -13.83 -0.73
CA LEU A 66 -14.96 -13.87 -0.05
C LEU A 66 -14.34 -15.28 -0.11
N ASN A 67 -13.13 -15.38 -0.68
CA ASN A 67 -12.31 -16.60 -0.72
C ASN A 67 -13.06 -17.83 -1.26
N THR A 68 -13.92 -17.65 -2.26
CA THR A 68 -14.75 -18.72 -2.83
C THR A 68 -13.97 -19.72 -3.67
N ASP A 69 -12.88 -19.29 -4.31
CA ASP A 69 -11.96 -20.13 -5.07
C ASP A 69 -10.74 -20.49 -4.20
N ALA A 70 -10.76 -21.69 -3.61
CA ALA A 70 -9.70 -22.15 -2.72
C ALA A 70 -8.32 -22.23 -3.41
N ALA A 71 -8.27 -22.59 -4.70
CA ALA A 71 -7.03 -22.73 -5.44
C ALA A 71 -6.41 -21.35 -5.72
N LEU A 72 -7.22 -20.39 -6.18
CA LEU A 72 -6.78 -19.02 -6.38
C LEU A 72 -6.36 -18.36 -5.05
N THR A 73 -7.17 -18.52 -4.00
CA THR A 73 -6.83 -17.99 -2.67
C THR A 73 -5.50 -18.56 -2.15
N ALA A 74 -5.25 -19.86 -2.32
CA ALA A 74 -3.98 -20.47 -1.94
C ALA A 74 -2.79 -19.89 -2.73
N ARG A 75 -2.94 -19.72 -4.05
CA ARG A 75 -1.91 -19.10 -4.91
C ARG A 75 -1.59 -17.67 -4.47
N VAL A 76 -2.62 -16.83 -4.30
CA VAL A 76 -2.45 -15.43 -3.86
C VAL A 76 -1.74 -15.39 -2.50
N ARG A 77 -2.18 -16.20 -1.53
CA ARG A 77 -1.55 -16.25 -0.20
C ARG A 77 -0.09 -16.70 -0.25
N ALA A 78 0.25 -17.68 -1.07
CA ALA A 78 1.63 -18.15 -1.22
C ALA A 78 2.54 -17.06 -1.82
N VAL A 79 2.05 -16.33 -2.82
CA VAL A 79 2.77 -15.18 -3.40
C VAL A 79 2.94 -14.06 -2.37
N SER A 80 1.84 -13.64 -1.73
CA SER A 80 1.88 -12.59 -0.71
C SER A 80 2.81 -12.94 0.45
N GLN A 81 2.80 -14.19 0.94
CA GLN A 81 3.66 -14.59 2.07
C GLN A 81 5.15 -14.42 1.75
N ARG A 82 5.57 -14.74 0.53
CA ARG A 82 6.96 -14.57 0.09
C ARG A 82 7.35 -13.11 -0.04
N LEU A 83 6.45 -12.25 -0.51
CA LEU A 83 6.66 -10.79 -0.55
C LEU A 83 6.70 -10.20 0.87
N ILE A 84 5.77 -10.60 1.73
CA ILE A 84 5.67 -10.17 3.14
C ILE A 84 6.96 -10.49 3.88
N ALA A 85 7.60 -11.64 3.63
CA ALA A 85 8.89 -11.96 4.24
C ALA A 85 10.00 -10.94 3.93
N GLN A 86 9.88 -10.17 2.82
CA GLN A 86 10.88 -9.19 2.39
C GLN A 86 10.57 -7.75 2.84
N VAL A 87 9.36 -7.46 3.33
CA VAL A 87 8.99 -6.09 3.75
C VAL A 87 9.94 -5.45 4.78
N PRO A 88 10.57 -6.20 5.73
CA PRO A 88 11.46 -5.58 6.71
C PRO A 88 12.72 -4.96 6.10
N VAL A 89 13.06 -5.27 4.84
CA VAL A 89 14.13 -4.60 4.10
C VAL A 89 13.83 -3.12 3.94
N PHE A 90 12.56 -2.77 3.71
CA PHE A 90 12.10 -1.40 3.50
C PHE A 90 11.60 -0.79 4.80
N ARG A 91 10.91 -1.58 5.64
CA ARG A 91 10.23 -1.06 6.82
C ARG A 91 10.23 -2.09 7.96
N ALA A 92 11.06 -1.86 8.97
CA ALA A 92 11.29 -2.84 10.04
C ALA A 92 10.04 -3.10 10.90
N ASP A 93 9.27 -2.06 11.22
CA ASP A 93 8.02 -2.15 11.99
C ASP A 93 6.92 -2.95 11.24
N ALA A 94 6.95 -2.97 9.91
CA ALA A 94 6.02 -3.75 9.10
C ALA A 94 6.16 -5.27 9.30
N ARG A 95 7.24 -5.74 9.94
CA ARG A 95 7.36 -7.13 10.42
C ARG A 95 6.26 -7.48 11.41
N SER A 96 5.83 -6.50 12.22
CA SER A 96 4.83 -6.69 13.27
C SER A 96 3.40 -6.41 12.82
N TRP A 97 3.21 -6.00 11.55
CA TRP A 97 1.88 -5.80 11.00
C TRP A 97 1.06 -7.09 11.00
N LYS A 98 -0.24 -6.96 11.26
CA LYS A 98 -1.19 -8.09 11.24
C LYS A 98 -1.61 -8.40 9.81
N TRP A 99 -0.71 -9.01 9.04
CA TRP A 99 -0.95 -9.30 7.64
C TRP A 99 -2.19 -10.17 7.43
N GLU A 100 -3.10 -9.72 6.58
CA GLU A 100 -4.31 -10.46 6.18
C GLU A 100 -4.45 -10.40 4.66
N VAL A 101 -4.64 -11.56 4.04
CA VAL A 101 -4.68 -11.71 2.59
C VAL A 101 -5.95 -12.46 2.20
N ASN A 102 -6.83 -11.75 1.50
CA ASN A 102 -8.10 -12.26 1.03
C ASN A 102 -8.25 -12.05 -0.48
N VAL A 103 -9.10 -12.88 -1.08
CA VAL A 103 -9.53 -12.78 -2.46
C VAL A 103 -11.03 -12.54 -2.47
N THR A 104 -11.50 -11.57 -3.26
CA THR A 104 -12.93 -11.35 -3.49
C THR A 104 -13.29 -11.74 -4.92
N GLN A 105 -14.38 -12.50 -5.07
CA GLN A 105 -14.90 -12.85 -6.39
C GLN A 105 -15.53 -11.63 -7.05
N SER A 106 -14.87 -11.10 -8.07
CA SER A 106 -15.33 -9.98 -8.89
C SER A 106 -14.75 -10.09 -10.30
N ASP A 107 -15.45 -9.51 -11.28
CA ASP A 107 -14.94 -9.34 -12.65
C ASP A 107 -14.04 -8.11 -12.79
N ASP A 108 -13.99 -7.25 -11.77
CA ASP A 108 -13.14 -6.06 -11.76
C ASP A 108 -11.66 -6.45 -11.78
N LEU A 109 -10.87 -5.68 -12.52
CA LEU A 109 -9.42 -5.81 -12.51
C LEU A 109 -8.89 -4.94 -11.38
N ASN A 110 -8.80 -5.47 -10.16
CA ASN A 110 -8.34 -4.67 -9.02
C ASN A 110 -7.56 -5.51 -7.98
N ALA A 111 -6.69 -4.85 -7.24
CA ALA A 111 -6.02 -5.33 -6.04
C ALA A 111 -5.61 -4.11 -5.21
N TYR A 112 -5.55 -4.24 -3.89
CA TYR A 112 -5.04 -3.17 -3.04
C TYR A 112 -4.32 -3.73 -1.81
N ALA A 113 -3.43 -2.92 -1.24
CA ALA A 113 -2.91 -3.12 0.11
C ALA A 113 -3.01 -1.85 0.95
N MET A 114 -3.58 -1.97 2.15
CA MET A 114 -3.68 -0.88 3.11
C MET A 114 -2.64 -1.00 4.23
N ALA A 115 -2.42 0.11 4.94
CA ALA A 115 -1.52 0.16 6.10
C ALA A 115 -1.87 -0.92 7.13
N GLY A 116 -0.85 -1.45 7.83
CA GLY A 116 -1.04 -2.54 8.77
C GLY A 116 -1.26 -3.91 8.11
N GLY A 117 -0.95 -4.05 6.81
CA GLY A 117 -0.82 -5.32 6.11
C GLY A 117 -2.13 -5.93 5.61
N LYS A 118 -3.08 -5.11 5.16
CA LYS A 118 -4.40 -5.59 4.71
C LYS A 118 -4.46 -5.67 3.19
N ILE A 119 -4.46 -6.87 2.64
CA ILE A 119 -4.39 -7.13 1.19
C ILE A 119 -5.71 -7.73 0.69
N MET A 120 -6.26 -7.17 -0.38
CA MET A 120 -7.39 -7.76 -1.11
C MET A 120 -7.04 -7.88 -2.59
N VAL A 121 -7.31 -9.04 -3.18
CA VAL A 121 -7.15 -9.28 -4.62
C VAL A 121 -8.52 -9.61 -5.22
N TYR A 122 -8.88 -8.99 -6.33
CA TYR A 122 -10.14 -9.26 -7.02
C TYR A 122 -9.88 -10.37 -8.03
N SER A 123 -10.68 -11.43 -8.04
CA SER A 123 -10.44 -12.60 -8.91
C SER A 123 -10.28 -12.23 -10.39
N GLY A 124 -10.97 -11.18 -10.85
CA GLY A 124 -10.92 -10.67 -12.21
C GLY A 124 -9.52 -10.30 -12.65
N ILE A 125 -8.71 -9.66 -11.80
CA ILE A 125 -7.34 -9.25 -12.15
C ILE A 125 -6.47 -10.46 -12.50
N VAL A 126 -6.64 -11.57 -11.79
CA VAL A 126 -5.85 -12.80 -12.01
C VAL A 126 -6.42 -13.59 -13.18
N ASN A 127 -7.73 -13.83 -13.18
CA ASN A 127 -8.36 -14.76 -14.10
C ASN A 127 -8.48 -14.18 -15.52
N ARG A 128 -8.84 -12.91 -15.65
CA ARG A 128 -9.05 -12.27 -16.97
C ARG A 128 -7.73 -11.98 -17.67
N LEU A 129 -6.69 -11.62 -16.90
CA LEU A 129 -5.34 -11.37 -17.43
C LEU A 129 -4.47 -12.64 -17.48
N LYS A 130 -4.98 -13.76 -16.97
CA LYS A 130 -4.27 -15.05 -16.86
C LYS A 130 -2.89 -14.85 -16.24
N LEU A 131 -2.87 -14.29 -15.02
CA LEU A 131 -1.60 -13.95 -14.35
C LEU A 131 -0.86 -15.22 -13.92
N SER A 132 0.42 -15.26 -14.28
CA SER A 132 1.41 -16.15 -13.66
C SER A 132 1.70 -15.73 -12.21
N ASP A 133 2.37 -16.60 -11.45
CA ASP A 133 2.76 -16.26 -10.08
C ASP A 133 3.78 -15.11 -10.04
N ASP A 134 4.65 -14.98 -11.05
CA ASP A 134 5.57 -13.85 -11.17
C ASP A 134 4.84 -12.53 -11.44
N GLU A 135 3.80 -12.54 -12.28
CA GLU A 135 2.98 -11.35 -12.55
C GLU A 135 2.08 -11.00 -11.36
N MET A 136 1.56 -12.00 -10.64
CA MET A 136 0.88 -11.78 -9.37
C MET A 136 1.82 -11.17 -8.33
N ALA A 137 3.09 -11.59 -8.31
CA ALA A 137 4.08 -11.01 -7.40
C ALA A 137 4.39 -9.54 -7.74
N ALA A 138 4.39 -9.19 -9.03
CA ALA A 138 4.56 -7.81 -9.47
C ALA A 138 3.42 -6.90 -8.97
N ILE A 139 2.16 -7.28 -9.22
CA ILE A 139 1.00 -6.46 -8.80
C ILE A 139 0.85 -6.40 -7.27
N ILE A 140 1.02 -7.52 -6.56
CA ILE A 140 0.92 -7.53 -5.09
C ILE A 140 2.11 -6.78 -4.47
N GLY A 141 3.31 -6.89 -5.06
CA GLY A 141 4.49 -6.16 -4.64
C GLY A 141 4.31 -4.64 -4.79
N HIS A 142 3.71 -4.21 -5.89
CA HIS A 142 3.31 -2.81 -6.13
C HIS A 142 2.36 -2.31 -5.04
N GLU A 143 1.29 -3.05 -4.75
CA GLU A 143 0.33 -2.69 -3.70
C GLU A 143 0.97 -2.62 -2.31
N ILE A 144 1.77 -3.64 -1.94
CA ILE A 144 2.52 -3.62 -0.69
C ILE A 144 3.39 -2.37 -0.61
N SER A 145 4.00 -1.95 -1.72
CA SER A 145 4.87 -0.77 -1.76
C SER A 145 4.11 0.53 -1.47
N HIS A 146 2.85 0.68 -1.93
CA HIS A 146 1.99 1.79 -1.51
C HIS A 146 1.79 1.84 0.01
N ALA A 147 1.52 0.68 0.61
CA ALA A 147 1.33 0.58 2.05
C ALA A 147 2.62 0.89 2.82
N LEU A 148 3.76 0.32 2.40
CA LEU A 148 5.06 0.56 3.05
C LEU A 148 5.47 2.02 2.96
N ARG A 149 5.26 2.64 1.80
CA ARG A 149 5.51 4.07 1.57
C ARG A 149 4.45 4.99 2.18
N GLU A 150 3.41 4.44 2.78
CA GLU A 150 2.32 5.22 3.36
C GLU A 150 1.73 6.25 2.38
N HIS A 151 1.65 5.92 1.09
CA HIS A 151 1.11 6.82 0.07
C HIS A 151 -0.29 7.30 0.44
N SER A 152 -1.13 6.43 1.03
CA SER A 152 -2.44 6.83 1.52
C SER A 152 -2.37 7.88 2.64
N ARG A 153 -1.43 7.75 3.59
CA ARG A 153 -1.24 8.74 4.66
C ARG A 153 -0.73 10.06 4.10
N GLU A 154 0.16 10.02 3.12
CA GLU A 154 0.64 11.21 2.43
C GLU A 154 -0.51 11.92 1.70
N THR A 155 -1.33 11.20 0.93
CA THR A 155 -2.50 11.78 0.24
C THR A 155 -3.49 12.41 1.22
N MET A 156 -3.80 11.73 2.34
CA MET A 156 -4.66 12.30 3.38
C MET A 156 -4.04 13.54 4.02
N SER A 157 -2.73 13.52 4.29
CA SER A 157 -2.00 14.65 4.85
C SER A 157 -1.99 15.85 3.90
N GLN A 158 -1.85 15.62 2.59
CA GLN A 158 -1.94 16.66 1.57
C GLN A 158 -3.35 17.26 1.49
N ALA A 159 -4.39 16.43 1.53
CA ALA A 159 -5.77 16.90 1.56
C ALA A 159 -6.06 17.75 2.80
N TYR A 160 -5.58 17.31 3.97
CA TYR A 160 -5.71 18.05 5.22
C TYR A 160 -4.97 19.39 5.16
N ALA A 161 -3.73 19.40 4.66
CA ALA A 161 -2.94 20.63 4.48
C ALA A 161 -3.64 21.64 3.56
N GLN A 162 -4.24 21.16 2.46
CA GLN A 162 -4.98 21.99 1.52
C GLN A 162 -6.21 22.63 2.18
N GLN A 163 -6.96 21.88 2.98
CA GLN A 163 -8.13 22.40 3.70
C GLN A 163 -7.73 23.44 4.75
N MET A 164 -6.62 23.23 5.47
CA MET A 164 -6.06 24.21 6.41
C MET A 164 -5.66 25.50 5.69
N GLY A 165 -4.98 25.39 4.54
CA GLY A 165 -4.52 26.54 3.75
C GLY A 165 -5.65 27.40 3.18
N LEU A 166 -6.85 26.84 3.01
CA LEU A 166 -8.05 27.56 2.56
C LEU A 166 -8.78 28.30 3.70
N GLY A 167 -8.28 28.25 4.94
CA GLY A 167 -8.89 28.96 6.07
C GLY A 167 -10.19 28.34 6.60
N ILE A 168 -10.52 27.11 6.17
CA ILE A 168 -11.71 26.33 6.59
C ILE A 168 -11.50 25.70 7.99
N VAL A 169 -10.46 26.15 8.72
CA VAL A 169 -10.01 25.60 10.01
C VAL A 169 -11.10 25.66 11.09
N GLY A 170 -12.00 26.64 11.01
CA GLY A 170 -13.12 26.79 11.97
C GLY A 170 -14.10 25.61 12.02
N GLN A 171 -14.18 24.78 10.96
CA GLN A 171 -14.99 23.56 10.95
C GLN A 171 -14.17 22.28 11.20
N LEU A 172 -12.84 22.35 11.12
CA LEU A 172 -11.93 21.20 11.17
C LEU A 172 -11.11 21.08 12.46
N ALA A 173 -11.15 22.08 13.34
CA ALA A 173 -10.73 21.90 14.75
C ALA A 173 -11.53 20.78 15.47
N GLY A 174 -12.59 20.27 14.83
CA GLY A 174 -13.42 19.14 15.22
C GLY A 174 -13.04 17.78 14.61
N LEU A 175 -11.89 17.61 13.93
CA LEU A 175 -11.39 16.30 13.45
C LEU A 175 -11.02 15.30 14.58
N SER A 176 -11.57 15.50 15.77
CA SER A 176 -12.06 14.39 16.60
C SER A 176 -13.23 13.59 15.96
N GLN A 177 -13.67 13.98 14.76
CA GLN A 177 -14.71 13.29 13.98
C GLN A 177 -14.34 11.81 13.78
N GLY A 178 -15.26 10.96 14.25
CA GLY A 178 -15.00 9.60 14.68
C GLY A 178 -14.29 8.71 13.66
N SER A 179 -13.68 7.65 14.17
CA SER A 179 -12.93 6.62 13.43
C SER A 179 -13.59 6.16 12.12
N MET A 180 -14.93 6.23 12.00
CA MET A 180 -15.67 5.91 10.78
C MET A 180 -15.42 6.87 9.60
N GLU A 181 -15.27 8.17 9.82
CA GLU A 181 -15.02 9.14 8.73
C GLU A 181 -13.60 8.95 8.17
N LEU A 182 -12.61 8.79 9.05
CA LEU A 182 -11.24 8.47 8.65
C LEU A 182 -11.15 7.11 7.95
N ALA A 183 -11.92 6.11 8.40
CA ALA A 183 -12.03 4.82 7.70
C ALA A 183 -12.61 4.99 6.29
N ALA A 184 -13.68 5.78 6.11
CA ALA A 184 -14.24 6.03 4.79
C ALA A 184 -13.23 6.68 3.84
N ILE A 185 -12.47 7.68 4.33
CA ILE A 185 -11.38 8.32 3.58
C ILE A 185 -10.26 7.32 3.28
N ALA A 186 -9.88 6.46 4.24
CA ALA A 186 -8.87 5.43 4.02
C ALA A 186 -9.25 4.44 2.93
N THR A 187 -10.51 4.00 2.93
CA THR A 187 -11.06 3.16 1.87
C THR A 187 -11.00 3.88 0.53
N ASP A 188 -11.52 5.10 0.44
CA ASP A 188 -11.53 5.86 -0.82
C ASP A 188 -10.11 6.09 -1.35
N VAL A 189 -9.18 6.51 -0.50
CA VAL A 189 -7.79 6.75 -0.93
C VAL A 189 -7.12 5.46 -1.42
N ALA A 190 -7.30 4.34 -0.71
CA ALA A 190 -6.73 3.06 -1.11
C ALA A 190 -7.36 2.50 -2.38
N LEU A 191 -8.67 2.70 -2.57
CA LEU A 191 -9.41 2.17 -3.71
C LEU A 191 -9.43 3.09 -4.92
N THR A 192 -9.21 4.40 -4.78
CA THR A 192 -9.50 5.38 -5.84
C THR A 192 -8.42 6.45 -6.06
N LYS A 193 -7.47 6.65 -5.14
CA LYS A 193 -6.53 7.80 -5.19
C LYS A 193 -5.02 7.54 -5.21
N PRO A 194 -4.45 6.37 -5.55
CA PRO A 194 -3.02 6.28 -5.87
C PRO A 194 -2.72 6.89 -7.26
N ASN A 195 -3.02 8.18 -7.46
CA ASN A 195 -2.98 8.83 -8.77
C ASN A 195 -1.77 9.77 -8.97
N SER A 196 -0.86 9.85 -8.01
CA SER A 196 0.38 10.62 -8.18
C SER A 196 1.39 9.79 -8.98
N ARG A 197 1.82 10.31 -10.15
CA ARG A 197 2.86 9.68 -10.98
C ARG A 197 4.12 9.34 -10.17
N THR A 198 4.46 10.19 -9.19
CA THR A 198 5.61 9.96 -8.31
C THR A 198 5.40 8.79 -7.37
N MET A 199 4.20 8.67 -6.77
CA MET A 199 3.85 7.56 -5.88
C MET A 199 3.80 6.23 -6.66
N GLU A 200 3.24 6.24 -7.87
CA GLU A 200 3.24 5.08 -8.76
C GLU A 200 4.65 4.63 -9.12
N SER A 201 5.54 5.58 -9.45
CA SER A 201 6.94 5.26 -9.74
C SER A 201 7.68 4.69 -8.53
N GLU A 202 7.41 5.19 -7.31
CA GLU A 202 7.99 4.61 -6.09
C GLU A 202 7.46 3.20 -5.82
N ALA A 203 6.16 2.99 -6.01
CA ALA A 203 5.54 1.68 -5.83
C ALA A 203 6.02 0.65 -6.86
N ASP A 204 6.21 1.06 -8.12
CA ASP A 204 6.78 0.22 -9.17
C ASP A 204 8.18 -0.28 -8.79
N ILE A 205 9.09 0.62 -8.42
CA ILE A 205 10.49 0.24 -8.18
C ILE A 205 10.66 -0.54 -6.88
N ILE A 206 9.93 -0.19 -5.81
CA ILE A 206 9.97 -0.94 -4.55
C ILE A 206 9.31 -2.31 -4.74
N GLY A 207 8.21 -2.38 -5.48
CA GLY A 207 7.52 -3.63 -5.81
C GLY A 207 8.40 -4.56 -6.63
N LEU A 208 9.14 -4.00 -7.60
CA LEU A 208 10.14 -4.70 -8.41
C LEU A 208 11.26 -5.31 -7.55
N GLU A 209 11.74 -4.58 -6.54
CA GLU A 209 12.74 -5.10 -5.61
C GLU A 209 12.16 -6.16 -4.66
N LEU A 210 10.96 -5.95 -4.13
CA LEU A 210 10.27 -6.93 -3.28
C LEU A 210 10.09 -8.26 -4.01
N MET A 211 9.61 -8.23 -5.26
CA MET A 211 9.41 -9.46 -6.04
C MET A 211 10.75 -10.15 -6.36
N ALA A 212 11.79 -9.38 -6.68
CA ALA A 212 13.13 -9.93 -6.92
C ALA A 212 13.66 -10.64 -5.68
N ARG A 213 13.62 -9.99 -4.51
CA ARG A 213 14.04 -10.57 -3.23
C ARG A 213 13.21 -11.79 -2.84
N ALA A 214 11.93 -11.79 -3.19
CA ALA A 214 11.04 -12.92 -2.98
C ALA A 214 11.30 -14.07 -3.96
N GLY A 215 12.18 -13.92 -4.96
CA GLY A 215 12.55 -14.94 -5.93
C GLY A 215 11.58 -15.07 -7.10
N TYR A 216 10.83 -14.01 -7.42
CA TYR A 216 9.97 -13.90 -8.60
C TYR A 216 10.68 -13.11 -9.71
N ASN A 217 10.45 -13.49 -10.96
CA ASN A 217 11.16 -12.94 -12.12
C ASN A 217 10.81 -11.44 -12.34
N PRO A 218 11.77 -10.50 -12.20
CA PRO A 218 11.51 -9.07 -12.34
C PRO A 218 10.94 -8.66 -13.71
N ASN A 219 11.22 -9.44 -14.76
CA ASN A 219 10.69 -9.18 -16.11
C ASN A 219 9.17 -9.33 -16.20
N ALA A 220 8.55 -10.06 -15.28
CA ALA A 220 7.09 -10.23 -15.23
C ALA A 220 6.35 -8.94 -14.88
N SER A 221 7.03 -7.94 -14.29
CA SER A 221 6.46 -6.61 -14.09
C SER A 221 6.12 -5.95 -15.44
N VAL A 222 6.96 -6.13 -16.45
CA VAL A 222 6.73 -5.59 -17.80
C VAL A 222 5.57 -6.31 -18.48
N THR A 223 5.51 -7.64 -18.40
CA THR A 223 4.43 -8.42 -19.04
C THR A 223 3.07 -8.15 -18.38
N LEU A 224 3.04 -7.97 -17.06
CA LEU A 224 1.86 -7.54 -16.32
C LEU A 224 1.32 -6.21 -16.88
N TRP A 225 2.16 -5.17 -17.00
CA TRP A 225 1.72 -3.88 -17.50
C TRP A 225 1.28 -3.92 -18.95
N GLN A 226 1.93 -4.72 -19.80
CA GLN A 226 1.48 -4.96 -21.17
C GLN A 226 0.07 -5.59 -21.19
N LYS A 227 -0.20 -6.59 -20.34
CA LYS A 227 -1.53 -7.20 -20.22
C LYS A 227 -2.58 -6.20 -19.71
N MET A 228 -2.23 -5.38 -18.72
CA MET A 228 -3.11 -4.33 -18.18
C MET A 228 -3.47 -3.31 -19.26
N MET A 229 -2.50 -2.81 -20.02
CA MET A 229 -2.72 -1.85 -21.10
C MET A 229 -3.62 -2.43 -22.20
N GLN A 230 -3.47 -3.71 -22.53
CA GLN A 230 -4.33 -4.40 -23.50
C GLN A 230 -5.77 -4.55 -22.98
N ALA A 231 -5.95 -4.80 -21.68
CA ALA A 231 -7.26 -4.96 -21.06
C ALA A 231 -7.99 -3.64 -20.79
N GLY A 232 -7.27 -2.54 -20.63
CA GLY A 232 -7.80 -1.20 -20.32
C GLY A 232 -8.67 -0.56 -21.39
N ALA A 233 -8.76 -1.14 -22.60
CA ALA A 233 -9.48 -0.57 -23.74
C ALA A 233 -11.02 -0.73 -23.71
N GLY A 234 -11.65 -1.27 -22.64
CA GLY A 234 -13.11 -1.37 -22.65
C GLY A 234 -13.87 -2.06 -21.51
N THR A 235 -13.37 -2.18 -20.27
CA THR A 235 -14.14 -2.88 -19.21
C THR A 235 -14.07 -2.23 -17.82
N GLY A 236 -15.24 -1.88 -17.26
CA GLY A 236 -15.51 -1.63 -15.82
C GLY A 236 -14.60 -0.65 -15.07
N PRO A 237 -14.78 -0.50 -13.75
CA PRO A 237 -13.73 0.06 -12.89
C PRO A 237 -12.47 -0.80 -13.06
N SER A 238 -11.39 -0.18 -13.49
CA SER A 238 -10.15 -0.88 -13.82
C SER A 238 -9.02 -0.44 -12.89
N PHE A 239 -8.05 -1.31 -12.65
CA PHE A 239 -6.80 -0.98 -11.96
C PHE A 239 -6.15 0.27 -12.56
N LEU A 240 -6.25 0.44 -13.88
CA LEU A 240 -5.71 1.61 -14.58
C LEU A 240 -6.42 2.92 -14.28
N SER A 241 -7.64 2.87 -13.78
CA SER A 241 -8.40 4.06 -13.36
C SER A 241 -7.85 4.65 -12.06
N THR A 242 -7.24 3.82 -11.21
CA THR A 242 -6.72 4.18 -9.89
C THR A 242 -5.20 4.18 -9.86
N HIS A 243 -4.57 3.48 -10.81
CA HIS A 243 -3.13 3.44 -11.06
C HIS A 243 -2.87 3.75 -12.53
N PRO A 244 -2.79 5.03 -12.92
CA PRO A 244 -2.55 5.41 -14.30
C PRO A 244 -1.31 4.70 -14.87
N SER A 245 -1.47 4.01 -16.00
CA SER A 245 -0.38 3.36 -16.72
C SER A 245 0.04 4.17 -17.94
N GLY A 246 1.22 3.85 -18.47
CA GLY A 246 1.70 4.41 -19.73
C GLY A 246 3.04 3.80 -20.13
N PRO A 247 3.48 4.01 -21.39
CA PRO A 247 4.78 3.52 -21.88
C PRO A 247 5.95 3.88 -20.96
N ALA A 248 5.91 5.05 -20.35
CA ALA A 248 6.93 5.52 -19.41
C ALA A 248 7.14 4.59 -18.18
N ARG A 249 6.08 3.92 -17.69
CA ARG A 249 6.22 2.97 -16.57
C ARG A 249 6.93 1.70 -17.00
N ILE A 250 6.61 1.18 -18.19
CA ILE A 250 7.30 0.02 -18.77
C ILE A 250 8.78 0.35 -18.97
N GLU A 251 9.08 1.53 -19.52
CA GLU A 251 10.47 1.98 -19.71
C GLU A 251 11.22 2.12 -18.38
N GLU A 252 10.57 2.65 -17.33
CA GLU A 252 11.18 2.75 -16.00
C GLU A 252 11.46 1.37 -15.39
N LEU A 253 10.50 0.45 -15.46
CA LEU A 253 10.70 -0.93 -15.00
C LEU A 253 11.86 -1.60 -15.75
N GLN A 254 11.92 -1.45 -17.08
CA GLN A 254 13.03 -1.95 -17.89
C GLN A 254 14.39 -1.38 -17.47
N ARG A 255 14.46 -0.08 -17.13
CA ARG A 255 15.68 0.54 -16.60
C ARG A 255 16.08 0.01 -15.22
N GLN A 256 15.11 -0.35 -14.38
CA GLN A 256 15.34 -0.78 -13.01
C GLN A 256 15.61 -2.29 -12.88
N ILE A 257 15.12 -3.11 -13.81
CA ILE A 257 15.32 -4.57 -13.82
C ILE A 257 16.79 -4.97 -13.60
N PRO A 258 17.79 -4.40 -14.32
CA PRO A 258 19.20 -4.75 -14.10
C PRO A 258 19.69 -4.55 -12.66
N ARG A 259 19.13 -3.59 -11.91
CA ARG A 259 19.51 -3.33 -10.52
C ARG A 259 19.01 -4.41 -9.56
N VAL A 260 17.90 -5.08 -9.87
CA VAL A 260 17.30 -6.09 -8.99
C VAL A 260 17.59 -7.53 -9.42
N LEU A 261 18.09 -7.76 -10.65
CA LEU A 261 18.47 -9.09 -11.14
C LEU A 261 19.46 -9.82 -10.21
N PRO A 262 20.48 -9.18 -9.60
CA PRO A 262 21.34 -9.85 -8.63
C PRO A 262 20.58 -10.38 -7.41
N LEU A 263 19.58 -9.63 -6.91
CA LEU A 263 18.74 -10.03 -5.78
C LEU A 263 17.87 -11.24 -6.16
N TYR A 264 17.26 -11.21 -7.35
CA TYR A 264 16.49 -12.32 -7.90
C TYR A 264 17.34 -13.59 -8.03
N ASN A 265 18.52 -13.48 -8.62
CA ASN A 265 19.42 -14.62 -8.80
C ASN A 265 19.89 -15.20 -7.46
N ALA A 266 20.15 -14.37 -6.46
CA ALA A 266 20.49 -14.81 -5.11
C ALA A 266 19.32 -15.56 -4.45
N ALA A 267 18.11 -14.99 -4.50
CA ALA A 267 16.91 -15.60 -3.95
C ALA A 267 16.57 -16.95 -4.61
N ARG A 268 16.80 -17.08 -5.93
CA ARG A 268 16.60 -18.34 -6.68
C ARG A 268 17.58 -19.44 -6.28
N LYS A 269 18.81 -19.11 -5.88
CA LYS A 269 19.81 -20.07 -5.42
C LYS A 269 19.57 -20.57 -4.01
N ALA A 270 18.88 -19.79 -3.18
CA ALA A 270 18.55 -20.14 -1.80
C ALA A 270 17.28 -21.02 -1.67
N ARG A 271 16.66 -21.38 -2.80
CA ARG A 271 15.50 -22.26 -2.90
C ARG A 271 15.94 -23.65 -3.34
#